data_AF-F3BCY1-F1
#
_entry.id   AF-F3BCY1-F1
#
_cell.length_a   1.000
_cell.length_b   1.000
_cell.length_c   1.000
_cell.angle_alpha   90.00
_cell.angle_beta   90.00
_cell.angle_gamma   90.00
#
_symmetry.space_group_name_H-M   'P 1'
#
loop_
_entity.id
_entity.type
_entity.pdbx_description
1 polymer ?
#
loop_
_entity_poly.entity_id
_entity_poly.type
_entity_poly.pdbx_seq_one_letter_code
_entity_poly.pdbx_strand_id
1 'polypeptide(L)'
;MKMEIKEHKSSFIVYMVLRILVILIMILQILNKNYENVFYCVLTLLLLIVPSFLQVELKIELPTTLEIIILLFIVAAEVLGEIRSYYTKVPGWDTMLHTINGFLAAAIGFSLVDILNRNKKAKFNLSPLYMAIVAFCFSMTIGVMWEFYECTVDTFLGMDTQKDTVVHSISTVMLDPNGETNVVHIDDIDEVIVNGQELGLCTGQAFW
;
A
#
# COMPACT_ATOMS: atom_id res chain seq x y z
N MET A 1 9.73 17.73 28.05
CA MET A 1 11.07 18.17 27.64
C MET A 1 12.11 17.05 27.47
N LYS A 2 12.67 16.39 28.50
CA LYS A 2 13.67 15.31 28.27
C LYS A 2 13.08 14.07 27.55
N MET A 3 11.81 13.76 27.79
CA MET A 3 11.09 12.68 27.10
C MET A 3 10.76 13.04 25.65
N GLU A 4 10.11 14.18 25.38
CA GLU A 4 9.89 14.70 24.00
C GLU A 4 11.19 14.74 23.17
N ILE A 5 12.28 15.27 23.72
CA ILE A 5 13.57 15.34 23.00
C ILE A 5 14.12 13.92 22.72
N LYS A 6 13.84 12.94 23.59
CA LYS A 6 14.27 11.55 23.40
C LYS A 6 13.39 10.81 22.38
N GLU A 7 12.10 11.14 22.35
CA GLU A 7 11.10 10.56 21.44
C GLU A 7 11.43 10.93 19.99
N HIS A 8 11.59 12.21 19.67
CA HIS A 8 12.03 12.64 18.32
C HIS A 8 13.42 12.10 17.92
N LYS A 9 14.30 11.83 18.89
CA LYS A 9 15.60 11.20 18.61
C LYS A 9 15.45 9.74 18.19
N SER A 10 14.48 9.00 18.74
CA SER A 10 14.29 7.59 18.38
C SER A 10 13.78 7.39 16.96
N SER A 11 12.73 8.09 16.52
CA SER A 11 12.28 8.02 15.13
C SER A 11 13.35 8.49 14.15
N PHE A 12 14.10 9.54 14.51
CA PHE A 12 15.23 9.99 13.70
C PHE A 12 16.34 8.92 13.56
N ILE A 13 16.68 8.21 14.65
CA ILE A 13 17.66 7.11 14.59
C ILE A 13 17.15 6.00 13.68
N VAL A 14 15.87 5.60 13.82
CA VAL A 14 15.25 4.57 12.97
C VAL A 14 15.30 5.00 11.50
N TYR A 15 14.88 6.23 11.19
CA TYR A 15 14.97 6.81 9.85
C TYR A 15 16.39 6.72 9.28
N MET A 16 17.41 7.13 10.05
CA MET A 16 18.80 7.10 9.58
C MET A 16 19.30 5.67 9.32
N VAL A 17 18.95 4.72 10.20
CA VAL A 17 19.32 3.31 10.04
C VAL A 17 18.68 2.73 8.78
N LEU A 18 17.37 2.91 8.61
CA LEU A 18 16.64 2.42 7.43
C LEU A 18 17.16 3.07 6.15
N ARG A 19 17.41 4.38 6.17
CA ARG A 19 17.97 5.11 5.03
C ARG A 19 19.33 4.58 4.62
N ILE A 20 20.24 4.37 5.57
CA ILE A 20 21.57 3.80 5.29
C ILE A 20 21.42 2.38 4.70
N LEU A 21 20.55 1.55 5.29
CA LEU A 21 20.29 0.21 4.80
C LEU A 21 19.81 0.22 3.34
N VAL A 22 18.83 1.07 3.00
CA VAL A 22 18.32 1.19 1.62
C VAL A 22 19.39 1.70 0.67
N ILE A 23 20.23 2.66 1.07
CA ILE A 23 21.36 3.12 0.25
C ILE A 23 22.34 1.99 -0.04
N LEU A 24 22.65 1.16 0.97
CA LEU A 24 23.52 -0.01 0.78
C LEU A 24 22.90 -1.02 -0.19
N ILE A 25 21.60 -1.32 -0.04
CA ILE A 25 20.87 -2.19 -0.97
C ILE A 25 20.92 -1.59 -2.38
N MET A 26 20.65 -0.30 -2.55
CA MET A 26 20.70 0.38 -3.85
C MET A 26 22.06 0.23 -4.53
N ILE A 27 23.16 0.44 -3.79
CA ILE A 27 24.52 0.24 -4.33
C ILE A 27 24.70 -1.20 -4.80
N LEU A 28 24.28 -2.20 -4.00
CA LEU A 28 24.35 -3.61 -4.39
C LEU A 28 23.53 -3.90 -5.65
N GLN A 29 22.34 -3.31 -5.79
CA GLN A 29 21.48 -3.51 -6.97
C GLN A 29 22.05 -2.83 -8.22
N ILE A 30 22.70 -1.68 -8.09
CA ILE A 30 23.47 -1.04 -9.18
C ILE A 30 24.59 -1.96 -9.64
N LEU A 31 25.37 -2.53 -8.72
CA LEU A 31 26.45 -3.47 -9.04
C LEU A 31 25.91 -4.75 -9.72
N ASN A 32 24.74 -5.21 -9.31
CA ASN A 32 24.04 -6.34 -9.92
C ASN A 32 23.33 -5.99 -11.24
N LYS A 33 23.36 -4.72 -11.68
CA LYS A 33 22.64 -4.21 -12.86
C LYS A 33 21.12 -4.48 -12.83
N ASN A 34 20.54 -4.60 -11.64
CA ASN A 34 19.10 -4.76 -11.48
C ASN A 34 18.47 -3.36 -11.32
N TYR A 35 18.15 -2.73 -12.44
CA TYR A 35 17.63 -1.36 -12.47
C TYR A 35 16.22 -1.23 -11.90
N GLU A 36 15.42 -2.28 -11.94
CA GLU A 36 14.10 -2.35 -11.32
C GLU A 36 14.22 -2.23 -9.80
N ASN A 37 15.09 -3.02 -9.17
CA ASN A 37 15.34 -2.91 -7.73
C ASN A 37 15.99 -1.55 -7.34
N VAL A 38 16.76 -0.95 -8.25
CA VAL A 38 17.28 0.43 -8.04
C VAL A 38 16.14 1.45 -8.05
N PHE A 39 15.16 1.31 -8.94
CA PHE A 39 13.96 2.14 -8.95
C PHE A 39 13.23 2.06 -7.60
N TYR A 40 12.95 0.85 -7.10
CA TYR A 40 12.30 0.66 -5.80
C TYR A 40 13.13 1.24 -4.64
N CYS A 41 14.46 1.15 -4.68
CA CYS A 41 15.31 1.80 -3.68
C CYS A 41 15.17 3.33 -3.72
N VAL A 42 15.15 3.95 -4.90
CA VAL A 42 14.97 5.40 -5.05
C VAL A 42 13.58 5.80 -4.55
N LEU A 43 12.53 5.07 -4.94
CA LEU A 43 11.16 5.28 -4.46
C LEU A 43 11.09 5.20 -2.94
N THR A 44 11.66 4.15 -2.34
CA THR A 44 11.77 3.98 -0.88
C THR A 44 12.42 5.19 -0.21
N LEU A 45 13.55 5.68 -0.74
CA LEU A 45 14.27 6.83 -0.17
C LEU A 45 13.44 8.11 -0.21
N LEU A 46 12.64 8.32 -1.27
CA LEU A 46 11.70 9.43 -1.36
C LEU A 46 10.56 9.27 -0.35
N LEU A 47 9.98 8.08 -0.25
CA LEU A 47 8.89 7.76 0.67
C LEU A 47 9.31 7.93 2.14
N LEU A 48 10.54 7.56 2.51
CA LEU A 48 11.03 7.76 3.88
C LEU A 48 11.08 9.24 4.32
N ILE A 49 11.06 10.19 3.38
CA ILE A 49 11.03 11.64 3.69
C ILE A 49 9.59 12.13 3.94
N VAL A 50 8.58 11.43 3.40
CA VAL A 50 7.17 11.85 3.42
C VAL A 50 6.65 12.11 4.83
N PRO A 51 6.89 11.28 5.87
CA PRO A 51 6.38 11.56 7.22
C PRO A 51 6.87 12.91 7.76
N SER A 52 8.17 13.19 7.64
CA SER A 52 8.73 14.46 8.08
C SER A 52 8.21 15.65 7.27
N PHE A 53 8.04 15.48 5.96
CA PHE A 53 7.46 16.50 5.08
C PHE A 53 6.00 16.84 5.48
N LEU A 54 5.16 15.82 5.71
CA LEU A 54 3.77 16.00 6.12
C LEU A 54 3.64 16.70 7.47
N GLN A 55 4.50 16.37 8.45
CA GLN A 55 4.52 17.05 9.75
C GLN A 55 4.76 18.55 9.61
N VAL A 56 5.72 18.95 8.75
CA VAL A 56 6.05 20.35 8.52
C VAL A 56 4.92 21.08 7.78
N GLU A 57 4.43 20.50 6.69
CA GLU A 57 3.45 21.16 5.82
C GLU A 57 2.08 21.29 6.50
N LEU A 58 1.62 20.22 7.13
CA LEU A 58 0.32 20.20 7.82
C LEU A 58 0.39 20.78 9.23
N LYS A 59 1.59 21.12 9.72
CA LYS A 59 1.86 21.58 11.09
C LYS A 59 1.31 20.61 12.13
N ILE A 60 1.56 19.32 11.89
CA ILE A 60 1.14 18.21 12.73
C ILE A 60 2.36 17.55 13.35
N GLU A 61 2.20 17.04 14.57
CA GLU A 61 3.18 16.19 15.21
C GLU A 61 2.62 14.77 15.25
N LEU A 62 3.28 13.84 14.56
CA LEU A 62 2.92 12.44 14.65
C LEU A 62 3.53 11.87 15.94
N PRO A 63 2.79 11.03 16.68
CA PRO A 63 3.38 10.25 17.75
C PRO A 63 4.57 9.47 17.22
N THR A 64 5.70 9.48 17.93
CA THR A 64 6.93 8.79 17.51
C THR A 64 6.71 7.32 17.15
N THR A 65 5.84 6.62 17.88
CA THR A 65 5.45 5.24 17.55
C THR A 65 4.81 5.14 16.17
N LEU A 66 3.91 6.07 15.83
CA LEU A 66 3.23 6.09 14.53
C LEU A 66 4.23 6.38 13.40
N GLU A 67 5.14 7.35 13.61
CA GLU A 67 6.20 7.65 12.65
C GLU A 67 7.10 6.43 12.40
N ILE A 68 7.52 5.73 13.46
CA ILE A 68 8.31 4.49 13.34
C ILE A 68 7.54 3.41 12.58
N ILE A 69 6.26 3.21 12.86
CA ILE A 69 5.43 2.22 12.14
C ILE A 69 5.36 2.57 10.65
N ILE A 70 5.16 3.83 10.29
CA ILE A 70 5.13 4.27 8.89
C ILE A 70 6.48 3.99 8.21
N LEU A 71 7.60 4.31 8.85
CA LEU A 71 8.93 4.06 8.30
C LEU A 71 9.20 2.56 8.08
N LEU A 72 8.79 1.72 9.05
CA LEU A 72 8.90 0.26 8.92
C LEU A 72 7.97 -0.29 7.85
N PHE A 73 6.75 0.24 7.74
CA PHE A 73 5.78 -0.11 6.71
C PHE A 73 6.34 0.16 5.31
N ILE A 74 6.93 1.34 5.07
CA ILE A 74 7.54 1.70 3.78
C ILE A 74 8.63 0.69 3.38
N VAL A 75 9.51 0.32 4.31
CA VAL A 75 10.57 -0.66 4.02
C VAL A 75 9.99 -2.07 3.84
N ALA A 76 8.93 -2.42 4.56
CA ALA A 76 8.26 -3.71 4.41
C ALA A 76 7.56 -3.83 3.04
N ALA A 77 6.88 -2.79 2.57
CA ALA A 77 6.25 -2.76 1.25
C ALA A 77 7.30 -2.78 0.14
N GLU A 78 8.21 -1.81 0.11
CA GLU A 78 9.10 -1.62 -1.03
C GLU A 78 10.29 -2.59 -1.03
N VAL A 79 10.98 -2.75 0.11
CA VAL A 79 12.22 -3.55 0.15
C VAL A 79 11.91 -5.02 0.35
N LEU A 80 11.06 -5.37 1.30
CA LEU A 80 10.71 -6.77 1.53
C LEU A 80 9.68 -7.26 0.50
N GLY A 81 8.65 -6.48 0.23
CA GLY A 81 7.63 -6.80 -0.76
C GLY A 81 8.21 -6.94 -2.17
N GLU A 82 8.78 -5.88 -2.74
CA GLU A 82 9.26 -5.90 -4.13
C GLU A 82 10.63 -6.57 -4.27
N ILE A 83 11.67 -6.01 -3.65
CA ILE A 83 13.06 -6.47 -3.88
C ILE A 83 13.28 -7.91 -3.39
N ARG A 84 12.60 -8.35 -2.32
CA ARG A 84 12.69 -9.74 -1.81
C ARG A 84 11.53 -10.63 -2.27
N SER A 85 10.57 -10.07 -3.00
CA SER A 85 9.39 -10.76 -3.53
C SER A 85 8.49 -11.34 -2.45
N TYR A 86 8.31 -10.65 -1.32
CA TYR A 86 7.44 -11.16 -0.25
C TYR A 86 5.96 -11.14 -0.63
N TYR A 87 5.55 -10.25 -1.55
CA TYR A 87 4.20 -10.26 -2.13
C TYR A 87 3.82 -11.62 -2.73
N THR A 88 4.78 -12.36 -3.28
CA THR A 88 4.53 -13.69 -3.87
C THR A 88 4.99 -14.83 -2.98
N LYS A 89 6.04 -14.65 -2.17
CA LYS A 89 6.64 -15.71 -1.36
C LYS A 89 6.01 -15.91 0.02
N VAL A 90 5.38 -14.87 0.57
CA VAL A 90 4.85 -14.89 1.94
C VAL A 90 3.32 -14.76 1.88
N PRO A 91 2.57 -15.84 2.18
CA PRO A 91 1.10 -15.80 2.16
C PRO A 91 0.55 -14.69 3.07
N GLY A 92 -0.39 -13.90 2.55
CA GLY A 92 -1.03 -12.81 3.29
C GLY A 92 -0.14 -11.59 3.55
N TRP A 93 1.05 -11.50 2.94
CA TRP A 93 1.92 -10.33 3.08
C TRP A 93 1.22 -9.06 2.62
N ASP A 94 0.57 -9.14 1.46
CA ASP A 94 -0.16 -8.03 0.86
C ASP A 94 -1.36 -7.60 1.73
N THR A 95 -2.26 -8.55 2.05
CA THR A 95 -3.38 -8.34 2.98
C THR A 95 -2.93 -7.68 4.30
N MET A 96 -1.82 -8.15 4.88
CA MET A 96 -1.27 -7.58 6.12
C MET A 96 -0.86 -6.11 5.92
N LEU A 97 -0.14 -5.79 4.84
CA LEU A 97 0.28 -4.42 4.55
C LEU A 97 -0.93 -3.52 4.28
N HIS A 98 -1.90 -3.96 3.46
CA HIS A 98 -3.12 -3.19 3.20
C HIS A 98 -3.92 -2.94 4.49
N THR A 99 -4.00 -3.92 5.38
CA THR A 99 -4.64 -3.77 6.70
C THR A 99 -3.94 -2.71 7.55
N ILE A 100 -2.61 -2.77 7.64
CA ILE A 100 -1.81 -1.78 8.38
C ILE A 100 -1.98 -0.39 7.76
N ASN A 101 -1.91 -0.28 6.43
CA ASN A 101 -2.08 0.98 5.71
C ASN A 101 -3.46 1.60 5.98
N GLY A 102 -4.52 0.79 6.03
CA GLY A 102 -5.86 1.25 6.39
C GLY A 102 -5.89 1.89 7.79
N PHE A 103 -5.30 1.25 8.80
CA PHE A 103 -5.23 1.83 10.14
C PHE A 103 -4.38 3.11 10.19
N LEU A 104 -3.27 3.16 9.45
CA LEU A 104 -2.42 4.35 9.35
C LEU A 104 -3.18 5.51 8.70
N ALA A 105 -3.86 5.27 7.58
CA ALA A 105 -4.66 6.26 6.88
C ALA A 105 -5.83 6.76 7.74
N ALA A 106 -6.51 5.85 8.46
CA ALA A 106 -7.56 6.23 9.40
C ALA A 106 -7.03 7.13 10.53
N ALA A 107 -5.86 6.82 11.09
CA ALA A 107 -5.22 7.65 12.12
C ALA A 107 -4.88 9.05 11.61
N ILE A 108 -4.33 9.15 10.39
CA ILE A 108 -4.05 10.44 9.73
C ILE A 108 -5.34 11.21 9.47
N GLY A 109 -6.38 10.55 8.94
CA GLY A 109 -7.69 11.15 8.70
C GLY A 109 -8.32 11.70 9.98
N PHE A 110 -8.23 10.96 11.08
CA PHE A 110 -8.68 11.41 12.39
C PHE A 110 -7.92 12.68 12.84
N SER A 111 -6.58 12.69 12.71
CA SER A 111 -5.75 13.85 13.06
C SER A 111 -6.12 15.09 12.24
N LEU A 112 -6.36 14.94 10.94
CA LEU A 112 -6.80 16.03 10.06
C LEU A 112 -8.13 16.64 10.52
N VAL A 113 -9.12 15.82 10.85
CA VAL A 113 -10.42 16.30 11.34
C VAL A 113 -10.28 17.02 12.69
N ASP A 114 -9.46 16.49 13.60
CA ASP A 114 -9.20 17.14 14.89
C ASP A 114 -8.56 18.53 14.71
N ILE A 115 -7.60 18.68 13.79
CA ILE A 115 -6.98 19.97 13.46
C ILE A 115 -8.00 20.97 12.90
N LEU A 116 -8.86 20.53 11.98
CA LEU A 116 -9.92 21.36 11.43
C LEU A 116 -10.91 21.81 12.52
N ASN A 117 -11.22 20.92 13.48
CA ASN A 117 -12.17 21.22 14.56
C ASN A 117 -11.59 22.11 15.67
N ARG A 118 -10.26 22.18 15.81
CA ARG A 118 -9.57 23.11 16.74
C ARG A 118 -9.69 24.58 16.32
N ASN A 119 -10.04 24.87 15.07
CA ASN A 119 -10.25 26.25 14.61
C ASN A 119 -11.55 26.84 15.22
N LYS A 120 -11.44 27.95 15.96
CA LYS A 120 -12.55 28.57 16.72
C LYS A 120 -13.79 28.95 15.91
N LYS A 121 -13.70 29.07 14.58
CA LYS A 121 -14.83 29.34 13.67
C LYS A 121 -15.57 28.08 13.22
N ALA A 122 -14.99 26.89 13.43
CA ALA A 122 -15.48 25.59 12.97
C ALA A 122 -15.60 24.60 14.13
N LYS A 123 -15.93 25.07 15.35
CA LYS A 123 -16.22 24.20 16.49
C LYS A 123 -17.54 23.47 16.23
N PHE A 124 -17.46 22.34 15.54
CA PHE A 124 -18.53 21.36 15.58
C PHE A 124 -18.29 20.48 16.81
N ASN A 125 -19.32 20.26 17.62
CA ASN A 125 -19.29 19.18 18.60
C ASN A 125 -19.40 17.86 17.83
N LEU A 126 -18.30 17.45 17.20
CA LEU A 126 -18.24 16.21 16.42
C LEU A 126 -18.39 15.05 17.40
N SER A 127 -19.45 14.27 17.23
CA SER A 127 -19.65 13.07 18.03
C SER A 127 -18.51 12.08 17.74
N PRO A 128 -18.12 11.23 18.71
CA PRO A 128 -17.13 10.17 18.47
C PRO A 128 -17.48 9.30 17.25
N LEU A 129 -18.78 9.08 17.02
CA LEU A 129 -19.26 8.34 15.85
C LEU A 129 -18.96 9.06 14.53
N TYR A 130 -19.17 10.37 14.46
CA TYR A 130 -18.84 11.14 13.26
C TYR A 130 -17.34 11.08 12.94
N MET A 131 -16.49 11.24 13.96
CA MET A 131 -15.03 11.13 13.81
C MET A 131 -14.62 9.76 13.25
N ALA A 132 -15.20 8.69 13.77
CA ALA A 132 -14.93 7.33 13.32
C ALA A 132 -15.36 7.11 11.85
N ILE A 133 -16.54 7.60 11.46
CA ILE A 133 -17.02 7.50 10.08
C ILE A 133 -16.10 8.26 9.13
N VAL A 134 -15.71 9.50 9.46
CA VAL A 134 -14.82 10.29 8.60
C VAL A 134 -13.45 9.64 8.46
N ALA A 135 -12.86 9.15 9.56
CA ALA A 135 -11.58 8.44 9.53
C ALA A 135 -11.66 7.16 8.68
N PHE A 136 -12.74 6.39 8.80
CA PHE A 136 -12.99 5.21 7.98
C PHE A 136 -13.12 5.55 6.50
N CYS A 137 -13.97 6.52 6.15
CA CYS A 137 -14.14 6.96 4.76
C CYS A 137 -12.85 7.50 4.16
N PHE A 138 -12.07 8.26 4.94
CA PHE A 138 -10.75 8.74 4.52
C PHE A 138 -9.80 7.58 4.23
N SER A 139 -9.72 6.61 5.13
CA SER A 139 -8.92 5.39 4.94
C SER A 139 -9.31 4.63 3.67
N MET A 140 -10.61 4.37 3.48
CA MET A 140 -11.10 3.67 2.27
C MET A 140 -10.79 4.46 1.00
N THR A 141 -10.89 5.79 1.05
CA THR A 141 -10.56 6.65 -0.09
C THR A 141 -9.08 6.53 -0.45
N ILE A 142 -8.18 6.56 0.53
CA ILE A 142 -6.74 6.37 0.29
C ILE A 142 -6.46 4.98 -0.29
N GLY A 143 -7.11 3.93 0.23
CA GLY A 143 -7.01 2.59 -0.33
C GLY A 143 -7.42 2.53 -1.80
N VAL A 144 -8.61 3.02 -2.14
CA VAL A 144 -9.09 3.04 -3.54
C VAL A 144 -8.18 3.87 -4.46
N MET A 145 -7.67 5.00 -3.99
CA MET A 145 -6.73 5.81 -4.77
C MET A 145 -5.41 5.08 -5.05
N TRP A 146 -4.98 4.21 -4.13
CA TRP A 146 -3.82 3.35 -4.33
C TRP A 146 -4.06 2.30 -5.41
N GLU A 147 -5.21 1.61 -5.37
CA GLU A 147 -5.60 0.64 -6.42
C GLU A 147 -5.66 1.29 -7.81
N PHE A 148 -6.21 2.51 -7.89
CA PHE A 148 -6.22 3.27 -9.15
C PHE A 148 -4.82 3.62 -9.64
N TYR A 149 -3.89 3.92 -8.73
CA TYR A 149 -2.50 4.17 -9.09
C TYR A 149 -1.84 2.90 -9.66
N GLU A 150 -2.00 1.75 -9.00
CA GLU A 150 -1.47 0.46 -9.45
C GLU A 150 -2.05 0.06 -10.81
N CYS A 151 -3.37 0.10 -10.96
CA CYS A 151 -4.05 -0.15 -12.23
C CYS A 151 -3.55 0.79 -13.35
N THR A 152 -3.30 2.06 -13.03
CA THR A 152 -2.76 3.03 -14.00
C THR A 152 -1.33 2.66 -14.41
N VAL A 153 -0.47 2.34 -13.44
CA VAL A 153 0.92 1.94 -13.70
C VAL A 153 0.96 0.66 -14.52
N ASP A 154 0.14 -0.34 -14.20
CA ASP A 154 0.05 -1.59 -14.95
C ASP A 154 -0.41 -1.33 -16.39
N THR A 155 -1.45 -0.53 -16.57
CA THR A 155 -2.04 -0.24 -17.89
C THR A 155 -1.09 0.54 -18.80
N PHE A 156 -0.41 1.56 -18.26
CA PHE A 156 0.38 2.48 -19.10
C PHE A 156 1.87 2.15 -19.15
N LEU A 157 2.42 1.49 -18.14
CA LEU A 157 3.84 1.13 -18.06
C LEU A 157 4.09 -0.37 -18.27
N GLY A 158 3.03 -1.18 -18.41
CA GLY A 158 3.15 -2.63 -18.62
C GLY A 158 3.79 -3.33 -17.43
N MET A 159 3.63 -2.76 -16.23
CA MET A 159 4.04 -3.37 -14.97
C MET A 159 2.95 -4.33 -14.49
N ASP A 160 3.26 -5.06 -13.43
CA ASP A 160 2.31 -5.92 -12.72
C ASP A 160 2.44 -5.61 -11.23
N THR A 161 1.82 -4.52 -10.81
CA THR A 161 1.82 -4.01 -9.44
C THR A 161 0.66 -4.59 -8.65
N GLN A 162 -0.48 -4.85 -9.30
CA GLN A 162 -1.63 -5.54 -8.67
C GLN A 162 -1.34 -7.03 -8.37
N LYS A 163 -0.37 -7.66 -9.06
CA LYS A 163 -0.02 -9.09 -8.90
C LYS A 163 -1.20 -10.03 -9.18
N ASP A 164 -2.13 -9.58 -10.00
CA ASP A 164 -3.34 -10.29 -10.37
C ASP A 164 -3.05 -11.20 -11.55
N THR A 165 -3.09 -12.52 -11.35
CA THR A 165 -2.86 -13.45 -12.47
C THR A 165 -3.79 -14.65 -12.51
N VAL A 166 -4.74 -14.74 -11.57
CA VAL A 166 -5.64 -15.90 -11.48
C VAL A 166 -7.06 -15.52 -11.86
N VAL A 167 -7.52 -16.03 -13.01
CA VAL A 167 -8.93 -15.97 -13.39
C VAL A 167 -9.64 -17.10 -12.66
N HIS A 168 -10.36 -16.78 -11.59
CA HIS A 168 -11.12 -17.79 -10.82
C HIS A 168 -12.51 -18.07 -11.39
N SER A 169 -13.12 -17.08 -12.04
CA SER A 169 -14.40 -17.24 -12.73
C SER A 169 -14.55 -16.26 -13.90
N ILE A 170 -15.40 -16.61 -14.85
CA ILE A 170 -15.81 -15.77 -15.97
C ILE A 170 -17.33 -15.72 -15.98
N SER A 171 -17.89 -14.51 -15.88
CA SER A 171 -19.33 -14.28 -16.05
C SER A 171 -19.55 -13.39 -17.27
N THR A 172 -20.14 -13.93 -18.33
CA THR A 172 -20.31 -13.19 -19.59
C THR A 172 -21.54 -13.63 -20.38
N VAL A 173 -22.18 -12.68 -21.05
CA VAL A 173 -23.25 -12.96 -22.02
C VAL A 173 -22.71 -13.42 -23.37
N MET A 174 -21.43 -13.17 -23.66
CA MET A 174 -20.81 -13.51 -24.95
C MET A 174 -20.67 -15.01 -25.20
N LEU A 175 -20.84 -15.81 -24.14
CA LEU A 175 -20.80 -17.27 -24.21
C LEU A 175 -22.21 -17.88 -24.31
N ASP A 176 -23.27 -17.06 -24.40
CA ASP A 176 -24.61 -17.56 -24.64
C ASP A 176 -24.65 -18.30 -26.00
N PRO A 177 -24.92 -19.61 -26.02
CA PRO A 177 -24.93 -20.40 -27.25
C PRO A 177 -26.01 -19.95 -28.25
N ASN A 178 -27.03 -19.22 -27.78
CA ASN A 178 -28.12 -18.69 -28.60
C ASN A 178 -27.90 -17.23 -29.01
N GLY A 179 -26.83 -16.58 -28.54
CA GLY A 179 -26.55 -15.15 -28.80
C GLY A 179 -27.54 -14.20 -28.12
N GLU A 180 -28.23 -14.66 -27.08
CA GLU A 180 -29.10 -13.84 -26.25
C GLU A 180 -28.33 -13.18 -25.11
N THR A 181 -29.02 -12.52 -24.19
CA THR A 181 -28.41 -11.80 -23.07
C THR A 181 -28.36 -12.63 -21.78
N ASN A 182 -28.39 -13.96 -21.88
CA ASN A 182 -28.31 -14.80 -20.69
C ASN A 182 -26.85 -14.86 -20.23
N VAL A 183 -26.62 -14.59 -18.94
CA VAL A 183 -25.27 -14.65 -18.37
C VAL A 183 -24.84 -16.10 -18.22
N VAL A 184 -23.71 -16.45 -18.83
CA VAL A 184 -23.05 -17.75 -18.64
C VAL A 184 -21.95 -17.57 -17.60
N HIS A 185 -21.95 -18.47 -16.62
CA HIS A 185 -20.95 -18.53 -15.55
C HIS A 185 -20.02 -19.72 -15.79
N ILE A 186 -18.72 -19.46 -15.80
CA ILE A 186 -17.66 -20.46 -15.70
C ILE A 186 -17.00 -20.21 -14.35
N ASP A 187 -17.29 -21.07 -13.39
CA ASP A 187 -16.74 -21.01 -12.04
C ASP A 187 -15.65 -22.09 -11.86
N ASP A 188 -14.93 -22.03 -10.74
CA ASP A 188 -13.91 -23.02 -10.35
C ASP A 188 -12.87 -23.31 -11.46
N ILE A 189 -12.31 -22.23 -12.05
CA ILE A 189 -11.30 -22.36 -13.11
C ILE A 189 -9.98 -22.86 -12.52
N ASP A 190 -9.74 -24.16 -12.66
CA ASP A 190 -8.54 -24.85 -12.18
C ASP A 190 -7.32 -24.69 -13.11
N GLU A 191 -7.53 -24.32 -14.37
CA GLU A 191 -6.44 -24.26 -15.35
C GLU A 191 -6.74 -23.24 -16.45
N VAL A 192 -5.75 -22.40 -16.78
CA VAL A 192 -5.80 -21.47 -17.91
C VAL A 192 -4.71 -21.85 -18.91
N ILE A 193 -5.11 -22.09 -20.16
CA ILE A 193 -4.19 -22.40 -21.26
C ILE A 193 -4.15 -21.20 -22.21
N VAL A 194 -2.96 -20.63 -22.39
CA VAL A 194 -2.72 -19.52 -23.32
C VAL A 194 -1.78 -19.98 -24.42
N ASN A 195 -2.24 -19.94 -25.67
CA ASN A 195 -1.47 -20.38 -26.85
C ASN A 195 -0.93 -21.83 -26.75
N GLY A 196 -1.69 -22.73 -26.11
CA GLY A 196 -1.33 -24.13 -25.96
C GLY A 196 -0.34 -24.41 -24.81
N GLN A 197 -0.03 -23.41 -23.98
CA GLN A 197 0.79 -23.56 -22.79
C GLN A 197 -0.05 -23.30 -21.54
N GLU A 198 0.02 -24.22 -20.58
CA GLU A 198 -0.61 -24.05 -19.27
C GLU A 198 0.07 -22.91 -18.50
N LEU A 199 -0.73 -22.02 -17.92
CA LEU A 199 -0.24 -20.86 -17.18
C LEU A 199 0.35 -21.26 -15.83
N GLY A 200 -0.13 -22.36 -15.22
CA GLY A 200 0.40 -22.94 -13.99
C GLY A 200 0.14 -22.11 -12.72
N LEU A 201 -0.83 -21.18 -12.74
CA LEU A 201 -1.06 -20.20 -11.67
C LEU A 201 -2.29 -20.48 -10.79
N CYS A 202 -3.16 -21.42 -11.16
CA CYS A 202 -4.43 -21.66 -10.47
C CYS A 202 -4.33 -22.42 -9.14
N THR A 203 -3.13 -22.63 -8.58
CA THR A 203 -2.97 -23.30 -7.28
C THR A 203 -3.12 -22.32 -6.10
N GLY A 204 -4.34 -22.12 -5.63
CA GLY A 204 -4.65 -21.97 -4.21
C GLY A 204 -4.08 -20.77 -3.44
N GLN A 205 -4.05 -19.57 -4.03
CA GLN A 205 -3.91 -18.33 -3.24
C GLN A 205 -5.28 -17.64 -3.17
N ALA A 206 -5.99 -17.86 -2.08
CA ALA A 206 -7.14 -17.04 -1.72
C ALA A 206 -6.63 -15.63 -1.38
N PHE A 207 -6.95 -14.66 -2.23
CA PHE A 207 -6.85 -13.24 -1.89
C PHE A 207 -8.17 -12.83 -1.25
N TRP A 208 -8.13 -12.63 0.08
CA TRP A 208 -8.77 -11.59 0.90
C TRP A 208 -8.31 -11.81 2.35
#